data_AF-A0A969F817-F1
#
_entry.id   AF-A0A969F817-F1
#
_cell.length_a   1.000
_cell.length_b   1.000
_cell.length_c   1.000
_cell.angle_alpha   90.00
_cell.angle_beta   90.00
_cell.angle_gamma   90.00
#
_symmetry.space_group_name_H-M   'P 1'
#
loop_
_entity.id
_entity.type
_entity.pdbx_description
1 polymer ?
#
loop_
_entity_poly.entity_id
_entity_poly.type
_entity_poly.pdbx_seq_one_letter_code
_entity_poly.pdbx_strand_id
1 'polypeptide(L)'
;MLNMDGLPDIIVANDTVQNLLLINQPSGTFIESAATSGVAFDNSGNARGAMGIDTACFRNTDALAIAIGNFATEMTALYVSQAPGSPAPVFRDEAISNGLGPLTRTDLKFGVLFLDADLDGRVDLFENNGHLEEDIQDCSVESALRNSHLIFCGIVGRTRTVNL
;
A
#
# COMPACT_ATOMS: atom_id res chain seq x y z
N MET A 1 3.42 0.64 15.08
CA MET A 1 3.21 2.00 15.64
C MET A 1 3.92 2.98 14.74
N LEU A 2 3.31 4.11 14.41
CA LEU A 2 3.83 5.02 13.38
C LEU A 2 5.06 5.79 13.87
N ASN A 3 5.07 6.17 15.15
CA ASN A 3 6.14 6.94 15.80
C ASN A 3 6.90 6.17 16.90
N MET A 4 6.55 4.90 17.15
CA MET A 4 7.14 4.01 18.17
C MET A 4 7.11 4.54 19.62
N ASP A 5 6.12 5.35 19.99
CA ASP A 5 5.98 5.89 21.35
C ASP A 5 5.27 4.95 22.35
N GLY A 6 4.88 3.75 21.91
CA GLY A 6 4.14 2.79 22.72
C GLY A 6 2.62 2.96 22.68
N LEU A 7 2.09 3.96 21.96
CA LEU A 7 0.67 4.21 21.80
C LEU A 7 0.17 3.66 20.44
N PRO A 8 -1.09 3.20 20.37
CA PRO A 8 -1.69 2.79 19.11
C PRO A 8 -2.09 4.01 18.30
N ASP A 9 -1.48 4.18 17.12
CA ASP A 9 -1.89 5.16 16.11
C ASP A 9 -2.85 4.55 15.09
N ILE A 10 -3.52 5.41 14.30
CA ILE A 10 -4.48 4.99 13.28
C ILE A 10 -4.10 5.58 11.92
N ILE A 11 -4.14 4.76 10.89
CA ILE A 11 -4.12 5.19 9.49
C ILE A 11 -5.44 4.80 8.84
N VAL A 12 -6.01 5.72 8.06
CA VAL A 12 -7.24 5.49 7.30
C VAL A 12 -6.95 5.73 5.84
N ALA A 13 -7.06 4.67 5.04
CA ALA A 13 -7.04 4.77 3.59
C ALA A 13 -8.45 5.10 3.10
N ASN A 14 -8.61 6.25 2.44
CA ASN A 14 -9.92 6.71 1.97
C ASN A 14 -10.05 6.56 0.46
N ASP A 15 -11.29 6.37 0.02
CA ASP A 15 -11.63 6.38 -1.40
C ASP A 15 -11.96 7.80 -1.86
N THR A 16 -11.30 8.27 -2.93
CA THR A 16 -11.49 9.58 -3.59
C THR A 16 -11.20 10.83 -2.77
N VAL A 17 -10.81 10.70 -1.50
CA VAL A 17 -10.39 11.79 -0.62
C VAL A 17 -9.06 11.48 0.07
N GLN A 18 -8.48 12.47 0.76
CA GLN A 18 -7.19 12.29 1.41
C GLN A 18 -7.21 11.16 2.44
N ASN A 19 -6.10 10.41 2.53
CA ASN A 19 -5.88 9.50 3.65
C ASN A 19 -5.71 10.30 4.94
N LEU A 20 -5.98 9.66 6.08
CA LEU A 20 -5.79 10.24 7.41
C LEU A 20 -4.71 9.49 8.17
N LEU A 21 -3.93 10.24 8.95
CA LEU A 21 -2.91 9.70 9.83
C LEU A 21 -3.13 10.32 11.21
N LEU A 22 -3.66 9.54 12.13
CA LEU A 22 -4.09 9.99 13.45
C LEU A 22 -3.06 9.50 14.47
N ILE A 23 -2.22 10.41 14.95
CA ILE A 23 -1.19 10.14 15.96
C ILE A 23 -1.79 10.27 17.34
N ASN A 24 -1.72 9.19 18.11
CA ASN A 24 -2.30 9.15 19.44
C ASN A 24 -1.46 9.98 20.41
N GLN A 25 -2.13 10.66 21.33
CA GLN A 25 -1.49 11.45 22.38
C GLN A 25 -1.67 10.75 23.73
N PRO A 26 -0.79 10.97 24.72
CA PRO A 26 -0.94 10.40 26.06
C PRO A 26 -2.28 10.73 26.74
N SER A 27 -2.96 11.80 26.30
CA SER A 27 -4.32 12.18 26.72
C SER A 27 -5.45 11.33 26.13
N GLY A 28 -5.17 10.45 25.17
CA GLY A 28 -6.17 9.67 24.41
C GLY A 28 -6.83 10.46 23.27
N THR A 29 -6.35 11.67 22.97
CA THR A 29 -6.77 12.45 21.80
C THR A 29 -5.87 12.14 20.60
N PHE A 30 -6.35 12.41 19.38
CA PHE A 30 -5.57 12.20 18.16
C PHE A 30 -5.22 13.53 17.48
N ILE A 31 -4.03 13.56 16.87
CA ILE A 31 -3.59 14.64 15.97
C ILE A 31 -3.56 14.09 14.55
N GLU A 32 -4.31 14.73 13.64
CA GLU A 32 -4.25 14.42 12.20
C GLU A 32 -2.95 14.98 11.61
N SER A 33 -2.23 14.15 10.84
CA SER A 33 -0.89 14.48 10.33
C SER A 33 -0.60 13.89 8.95
N ALA A 34 -1.58 13.43 8.18
CA ALA A 34 -1.34 12.74 6.91
C ALA A 34 -0.62 13.60 5.88
N ALA A 35 -0.99 14.88 5.78
CA ALA A 35 -0.42 15.81 4.81
C ALA A 35 1.05 16.13 5.12
N THR A 36 1.35 16.40 6.39
CA THR A 36 2.73 16.65 6.85
C THR A 36 3.59 15.40 6.83
N SER A 37 2.98 14.22 6.99
CA SER A 37 3.68 12.93 6.95
C SER A 37 3.87 12.38 5.53
N GLY A 38 3.26 13.00 4.51
CA GLY A 38 3.40 12.61 3.11
C GLY A 38 2.54 11.41 2.67
N VAL A 39 1.46 11.10 3.40
CA VAL A 39 0.57 9.96 3.10
C VAL A 39 -0.84 10.37 2.69
N ALA A 40 -1.19 11.66 2.81
CA ALA A 40 -2.53 12.18 2.48
C ALA A 40 -2.89 12.04 0.99
N PHE A 41 -1.91 12.24 0.11
CA PHE A 41 -2.09 12.31 -1.33
C PHE A 41 -0.97 11.53 -2.05
N ASP A 42 -1.11 11.40 -3.36
CA ASP A 42 -0.01 10.95 -4.21
C ASP A 42 1.05 12.03 -4.45
N ASN A 43 2.14 11.64 -5.13
CA ASN A 43 3.24 12.56 -5.50
C ASN A 43 2.81 13.72 -6.42
N SER A 44 1.62 13.68 -7.01
CA SER A 44 1.03 14.74 -7.84
C SER A 44 -0.06 15.54 -7.10
N GLY A 45 -0.33 15.24 -5.82
CA GLY A 45 -1.33 15.89 -5.00
C GLY A 45 -2.77 15.40 -5.21
N ASN A 46 -2.96 14.29 -5.91
CA ASN A 46 -4.29 13.71 -6.14
C ASN A 46 -4.64 12.72 -5.03
N ALA A 47 -5.92 12.68 -4.67
CA ALA A 47 -6.48 11.57 -3.92
C ALA A 47 -6.57 10.34 -4.81
N ARG A 48 -6.40 9.15 -4.21
CA ARG A 48 -6.52 7.85 -4.88
C ARG A 48 -7.74 7.12 -4.37
N GLY A 49 -8.26 6.16 -5.13
CA GLY A 49 -9.36 5.31 -4.70
C GLY A 49 -8.86 4.13 -3.89
N ALA A 50 -8.67 4.29 -2.57
CA ALA A 50 -8.15 3.22 -1.74
C ALA A 50 -9.17 2.08 -1.57
N MET A 51 -8.73 0.85 -1.84
CA MET A 51 -9.55 -0.36 -1.77
C MET A 51 -9.01 -1.40 -0.77
N GLY A 52 -7.77 -1.23 -0.31
CA GLY A 52 -7.19 -2.05 0.75
C GLY A 52 -5.94 -1.41 1.33
N ILE A 53 -5.66 -1.69 2.60
CA ILE A 53 -4.49 -1.20 3.32
C ILE A 53 -3.90 -2.28 4.20
N ASP A 54 -2.58 -2.36 4.26
CA ASP A 54 -1.87 -3.13 5.27
C ASP A 54 -0.53 -2.47 5.63
N THR A 55 0.02 -2.83 6.79
CA THR A 55 1.27 -2.26 7.30
C THR A 55 2.22 -3.34 7.83
N ALA A 56 3.52 -3.20 7.58
CA ALA A 56 4.53 -4.12 8.09
C ALA A 56 5.88 -3.42 8.32
N CYS A 57 6.71 -4.00 9.20
CA CYS A 57 8.13 -3.64 9.27
C CYS A 57 8.84 -4.12 8.02
N PHE A 58 9.39 -3.20 7.25
CA PHE A 58 9.81 -3.44 5.88
C PHE A 58 11.31 -3.69 5.79
N ARG A 59 11.71 -4.60 4.90
CA ARG A 59 13.12 -4.99 4.64
C ARG A 59 13.89 -5.41 5.90
N ASN A 60 13.21 -5.97 6.89
CA ASN A 60 13.78 -6.34 8.19
C ASN A 60 14.47 -5.16 8.90
N THR A 61 13.91 -3.97 8.72
CA THR A 61 14.30 -2.75 9.42
C THR A 61 13.14 -2.29 10.32
N ASP A 62 13.40 -1.31 11.18
CA ASP A 62 12.36 -0.67 11.97
C ASP A 62 11.47 0.28 11.13
N ALA A 63 11.74 0.41 9.82
CA ALA A 63 10.92 1.22 8.94
C ALA A 63 9.57 0.56 8.68
N LEU A 64 8.51 1.23 9.13
CA LEU A 64 7.16 0.85 8.79
C LEU A 64 6.88 1.15 7.32
N ALA A 65 6.38 0.17 6.58
CA ALA A 65 5.73 0.35 5.30
C ALA A 65 4.21 0.33 5.46
N ILE A 66 3.54 1.17 4.67
CA ILE A 66 2.10 1.17 4.47
C ILE A 66 1.87 0.89 2.99
N ALA A 67 1.23 -0.24 2.68
CA ALA A 67 0.76 -0.53 1.34
C ALA A 67 -0.71 -0.13 1.22
N ILE A 68 -1.06 0.57 0.14
CA ILE A 68 -2.46 0.88 -0.19
C ILE A 68 -2.73 0.42 -1.61
N GLY A 69 -3.60 -0.57 -1.74
CA GLY A 69 -4.15 -0.99 -3.03
C GLY A 69 -5.16 0.04 -3.50
N ASN A 70 -4.96 0.57 -4.70
CA ASN A 70 -5.79 1.62 -5.28
C ASN A 70 -6.63 1.11 -6.46
N PHE A 71 -7.64 1.89 -6.86
CA PHE A 71 -8.55 1.59 -7.96
C PHE A 71 -7.81 1.37 -9.29
N ALA A 72 -8.51 0.83 -10.29
CA ALA A 72 -7.96 0.61 -11.63
C ALA A 72 -7.39 1.91 -12.20
N THR A 73 -6.28 1.82 -12.95
CA THR A 73 -5.50 2.94 -13.52
C THR A 73 -4.62 3.71 -12.54
N GLU A 74 -4.72 3.43 -11.23
CA GLU A 74 -3.87 3.96 -10.17
C GLU A 74 -2.86 2.90 -9.69
N MET A 75 -1.63 3.28 -9.38
CA MET A 75 -0.63 2.33 -8.88
C MET A 75 -0.89 2.03 -7.41
N THR A 76 -0.56 0.82 -6.95
CA THR A 76 -0.44 0.56 -5.51
C THR A 76 0.55 1.55 -4.89
N ALA A 77 0.17 2.16 -3.78
CA ALA A 77 1.05 3.03 -3.01
C ALA A 77 1.88 2.20 -2.04
N LEU A 78 3.16 2.54 -1.88
CA LEU A 78 4.01 1.93 -0.86
C LEU A 78 4.75 3.04 -0.10
N TYR A 79 4.15 3.50 0.98
CA TYR A 79 4.72 4.55 1.82
C TYR A 79 5.67 3.95 2.84
N VAL A 80 6.97 4.28 2.77
CA VAL A 80 7.99 3.75 3.69
C VAL A 80 8.50 4.86 4.60
N SER A 81 8.52 4.61 5.91
CA SER A 81 9.01 5.56 6.91
C SER A 81 10.47 5.89 6.69
N GLN A 82 10.78 7.18 6.66
CA GLN A 82 12.13 7.71 6.41
C GLN A 82 12.87 8.02 7.72
N ALA A 83 12.15 8.16 8.83
CA ALA A 83 12.70 8.41 10.16
C ALA A 83 11.93 7.58 11.20
N PRO A 84 12.17 6.26 11.27
CA PRO A 84 11.49 5.40 12.24
C PRO A 84 11.69 5.90 13.66
N GLY A 85 10.61 6.00 14.44
CA GLY A 85 10.65 6.46 15.83
C GLY A 85 10.62 7.97 16.01
N SER A 86 10.55 8.73 14.90
CA SER A 86 10.30 10.16 14.97
C SER A 86 8.89 10.43 15.50
N PRO A 87 8.71 11.38 16.43
CA PRO A 87 7.37 11.80 16.87
C PRO A 87 6.53 12.42 15.74
N ALA A 88 7.20 12.91 14.69
CA ALA A 88 6.59 13.34 13.44
C ALA A 88 7.04 12.37 12.34
N PRO A 89 6.32 11.26 12.12
CA PRO A 89 6.72 10.28 11.11
C PRO A 89 6.59 10.90 9.72
N VAL A 90 7.57 10.61 8.85
CA VAL A 90 7.56 11.06 7.45
C VAL A 90 7.73 9.85 6.58
N PHE A 91 6.89 9.74 5.56
CA PHE A 91 6.89 8.65 4.61
C PHE A 91 7.26 9.13 3.21
N ARG A 92 7.78 8.20 2.42
CA ARG A 92 8.03 8.38 0.99
C ARG A 92 7.28 7.31 0.23
N ASP A 93 6.57 7.68 -0.84
CA ASP A 93 6.03 6.70 -1.79
C ASP A 93 7.21 6.08 -2.56
N GLU A 94 7.56 4.85 -2.18
CA GLU A 94 8.62 4.06 -2.81
C GLU A 94 8.06 3.01 -3.79
N ALA A 95 6.77 3.05 -4.17
CA ALA A 95 6.16 2.03 -5.03
C ALA A 95 6.93 1.80 -6.35
N ILE A 96 7.33 2.88 -7.02
CA ILE A 96 8.05 2.80 -8.30
C ILE A 96 9.45 2.21 -8.12
N SER A 97 10.23 2.69 -7.14
CA SER A 97 11.60 2.20 -6.89
C SER A 97 11.63 0.73 -6.47
N ASN A 98 10.49 0.22 -5.99
CA ASN A 98 10.28 -1.14 -5.54
C ASN A 98 9.65 -2.06 -6.60
N GLY A 99 9.39 -1.54 -7.81
CA GLY A 99 8.85 -2.31 -8.93
C GLY A 99 7.33 -2.50 -8.91
N LEU A 100 6.61 -1.87 -7.99
CA LEU A 100 5.13 -1.92 -7.95
C LEU A 100 4.48 -1.02 -9.02
N GLY A 101 5.17 0.03 -9.45
CA GLY A 101 4.56 1.10 -10.25
C GLY A 101 3.81 0.62 -11.52
N PRO A 102 4.50 0.35 -12.64
CA PRO A 102 3.82 -0.03 -13.89
C PRO A 102 3.02 -1.34 -13.79
N LEU A 103 3.48 -2.28 -12.94
CA LEU A 103 2.90 -3.63 -12.84
C LEU A 103 1.53 -3.67 -12.17
N THR A 104 1.25 -2.74 -11.25
CA THR A 104 -0.01 -2.71 -10.49
C THR A 104 -1.04 -1.75 -11.08
N ARG A 105 -0.66 -0.96 -12.10
CA ARG A 105 -1.48 0.14 -12.61
C ARG A 105 -2.75 -0.33 -13.32
N THR A 106 -2.69 -1.44 -14.05
CA THR A 106 -3.78 -1.93 -14.90
C THR A 106 -4.89 -2.62 -14.11
N ASP A 107 -4.55 -3.14 -12.94
CA ASP A 107 -5.43 -4.05 -12.22
C ASP A 107 -6.29 -3.30 -11.19
N LEU A 108 -7.52 -3.79 -10.96
CA LEU A 108 -8.38 -3.36 -9.86
C LEU A 108 -8.05 -4.21 -8.63
N LYS A 109 -7.64 -3.56 -7.54
CA LYS A 109 -7.16 -4.19 -6.30
C LYS A 109 -8.31 -4.22 -5.31
N PHE A 110 -8.71 -5.39 -4.80
CA PHE A 110 -9.70 -5.51 -3.72
C PHE A 110 -9.08 -5.53 -2.33
N GLY A 111 -7.78 -5.77 -2.23
CA GLY A 111 -7.09 -5.88 -0.95
C GLY A 111 -5.60 -6.09 -1.13
N VAL A 112 -4.85 -5.74 -0.09
CA VAL A 112 -3.41 -5.97 0.01
C VAL A 112 -3.10 -6.61 1.35
N LEU A 113 -2.04 -7.42 1.40
CA LEU A 113 -1.58 -8.09 2.61
C LEU A 113 -0.06 -8.25 2.58
N PHE A 114 0.61 -7.90 3.68
CA PHE A 114 2.00 -8.26 3.92
C PHE A 114 2.08 -9.64 4.58
N LEU A 115 2.90 -10.52 4.02
CA LEU A 115 3.20 -11.84 4.58
C LEU A 115 4.56 -12.34 4.09
N ASP A 116 5.22 -13.18 4.87
CA ASP A 116 6.42 -13.90 4.42
C ASP A 116 5.99 -15.15 3.65
N ALA A 117 5.84 -15.05 2.31
CA ALA A 117 5.24 -16.10 1.51
C ALA A 117 6.22 -17.21 1.13
N ASP A 118 7.52 -16.90 1.04
CA ASP A 118 8.57 -17.86 0.76
C ASP A 118 9.37 -18.32 1.99
N LEU A 119 8.98 -17.86 3.18
CA LEU A 119 9.54 -18.20 4.48
C LEU A 119 11.02 -17.82 4.61
N ASP A 120 11.43 -16.73 3.96
CA ASP A 120 12.81 -16.25 3.99
C ASP A 120 13.07 -15.16 5.04
N GLY A 121 12.05 -14.85 5.83
CA GLY A 121 12.07 -13.88 6.90
C GLY A 121 11.95 -12.43 6.44
N ARG A 122 11.66 -12.16 5.15
CA ARG A 122 11.28 -10.83 4.65
C ARG A 122 9.79 -10.81 4.33
N VAL A 123 9.15 -9.66 4.55
CA VAL A 123 7.74 -9.49 4.16
C VAL A 123 7.60 -9.28 2.66
N ASP A 124 6.69 -10.03 2.07
CA ASP A 124 6.22 -9.92 0.69
C ASP A 124 4.90 -9.18 0.65
N LEU A 125 4.59 -8.54 -0.48
CA LEU A 125 3.29 -7.91 -0.70
C LEU A 125 2.42 -8.82 -1.58
N PHE A 126 1.30 -9.26 -1.05
CA PHE A 126 0.23 -9.91 -1.81
C PHE A 126 -0.84 -8.89 -2.17
N GLU A 127 -1.26 -8.90 -3.44
CA GLU A 127 -2.35 -8.09 -3.94
C GLU A 127 -3.46 -8.99 -4.48
N ASN A 128 -4.66 -8.79 -3.96
CA ASN A 128 -5.86 -9.46 -4.43
C ASN A 128 -6.50 -8.64 -5.55
N ASN A 129 -6.20 -8.98 -6.80
CA ASN A 129 -6.77 -8.32 -7.97
C ASN A 129 -8.04 -9.04 -8.47
N GLY A 130 -9.00 -8.28 -8.98
CA GLY A 130 -10.22 -8.83 -9.57
C GLY A 130 -10.93 -7.82 -10.45
N HIS A 131 -12.14 -8.14 -10.91
CA HIS A 131 -13.01 -7.19 -11.62
C HIS A 131 -14.47 -7.38 -11.21
N LEU A 132 -15.29 -6.34 -11.38
CA LEU A 132 -16.71 -6.38 -11.00
C LEU A 132 -17.62 -6.94 -12.12
N GLU A 133 -17.14 -6.99 -13.36
CA GLU A 133 -17.91 -7.45 -14.53
C GLU A 133 -17.58 -8.91 -14.87
N GLU A 134 -18.61 -9.74 -15.09
CA GLU A 134 -18.47 -11.16 -15.46
C GLU A 134 -18.05 -11.37 -16.94
N ASP A 135 -18.29 -10.38 -17.82
CA ASP A 135 -18.24 -10.52 -19.30
C ASP A 135 -17.09 -9.73 -19.99
N ILE A 136 -15.89 -9.69 -19.41
CA ILE A 136 -14.76 -8.94 -20.02
C ILE A 136 -14.12 -9.68 -21.22
N GLN A 137 -14.49 -10.94 -21.49
CA GLN A 137 -13.84 -11.71 -22.56
C GLN A 137 -14.04 -11.12 -23.97
N ASP A 138 -15.01 -10.21 -24.17
CA ASP A 138 -15.34 -9.67 -25.49
C ASP A 138 -14.88 -8.22 -25.76
N CYS A 139 -14.30 -7.52 -24.77
CA CYS A 139 -13.93 -6.11 -24.93
C CYS A 139 -12.42 -5.90 -24.84
N SER A 140 -11.75 -5.97 -26.00
CA SER A 140 -10.36 -5.57 -26.27
C SER A 140 -9.24 -6.45 -25.68
N VAL A 141 -8.22 -6.68 -26.49
CA VAL A 141 -7.07 -7.58 -26.24
C VAL A 141 -6.20 -7.12 -25.05
N GLU A 142 -6.43 -5.92 -24.52
CA GLU A 142 -5.74 -5.32 -23.38
C GLU A 142 -6.38 -5.71 -22.02
N SER A 143 -7.65 -6.11 -22.04
CA SER A 143 -8.47 -6.49 -20.88
C SER A 143 -8.28 -7.96 -20.46
N ALA A 144 -7.43 -8.70 -21.18
CA ALA A 144 -7.16 -10.12 -20.96
C ALA A 144 -6.07 -10.38 -19.89
N LEU A 145 -5.56 -9.34 -19.21
CA LEU A 145 -4.80 -9.52 -17.97
C LEU A 145 -5.77 -9.99 -16.89
N ARG A 146 -5.95 -11.32 -16.89
CA ARG A 146 -6.66 -12.19 -15.95
C ARG A 146 -6.64 -11.63 -14.53
N ASN A 147 -7.73 -11.91 -13.79
CA ASN A 147 -7.85 -11.92 -12.32
C ASN A 147 -6.67 -12.64 -11.64
N SER A 148 -5.51 -11.99 -11.68
CA SER A 148 -4.21 -12.55 -11.35
C SER A 148 -3.85 -11.94 -10.02
N HIS A 149 -3.91 -12.73 -8.95
CA HIS A 149 -3.37 -12.26 -7.69
C HIS A 149 -1.85 -12.17 -7.84
N LEU A 150 -1.26 -11.09 -7.34
CA LEU A 150 0.17 -10.84 -7.47
C LEU A 150 0.83 -11.05 -6.11
N ILE A 151 1.97 -11.75 -6.11
CA ILE A 151 2.90 -11.77 -4.97
C ILE A 151 4.18 -11.07 -5.41
N PHE A 152 4.59 -10.07 -4.65
CA PHE A 152 5.87 -9.38 -4.82
C PHE A 152 6.83 -9.83 -3.73
N CYS A 153 7.76 -10.73 -4.08
CA CYS A 153 8.70 -11.29 -3.12
C CYS A 153 9.87 -10.33 -2.82
N GLY A 154 10.09 -10.01 -1.54
CA GLY A 154 11.24 -9.28 -1.01
C GLY A 154 11.45 -7.85 -1.54
N ILE A 155 10.45 -7.31 -2.25
CA ILE A 155 10.39 -5.99 -2.90
C ILE A 155 11.76 -5.36 -3.23
N VAL A 156 12.51 -6.04 -4.12
CA VAL A 156 12.95 -5.61 -5.47
C VAL A 156 13.21 -6.92 -6.25
N GLY A 157 12.43 -7.18 -7.30
CA GLY A 157 12.88 -7.98 -8.45
C GLY A 157 12.21 -9.33 -8.73
N ARG A 158 11.26 -9.82 -7.94
CA ARG A 158 10.50 -11.04 -8.27
C ARG A 158 9.01 -10.88 -8.02
N THR A 159 8.26 -10.60 -9.07
CA THR A 159 6.79 -10.73 -9.09
C THR A 159 6.43 -12.14 -9.52
N ARG A 160 5.52 -12.78 -8.79
CA ARG A 160 4.90 -14.04 -9.17
C ARG A 160 3.40 -13.83 -9.28
N THR A 161 2.84 -14.23 -10.42
CA THR A 161 1.39 -14.35 -10.57
C THR A 161 0.92 -15.64 -9.91
N VAL A 162 -0.10 -15.55 -9.07
CA VAL A 162 -0.79 -16.67 -8.46
C VAL A 162 -2.22 -16.70 -9.00
N ASN A 163 -2.56 -17.76 -9.73
CA ASN A 163 -3.94 -18.05 -10.05
C ASN A 163 -4.48 -18.95 -8.93
N LEU A 164 -5.44 -18.46 -8.15
CA LEU A 164 -6.17 -19.26 -7.16
C LEU A 164 -7.31 -20.03 -7.83
#